data_AF-A0A8H4R8Z8-F1
#
_entry.id   AF-A0A8H4R8Z8-F1
#
_cell.length_a   1.000
_cell.length_b   1.000
_cell.length_c   1.000
_cell.angle_alpha   90.00
_cell.angle_beta   90.00
_cell.angle_gamma   90.00
#
_symmetry.space_group_name_H-M   'P 1'
#
loop_
_entity.id
_entity.type
_entity.pdbx_description
1 polymer ?
#
loop_
_entity_poly.entity_id
_entity_poly.type
_entity_poly.pdbx_seq_one_letter_code
_entity_poly.pdbx_strand_id
1 'polypeptide(L)'
;MNKLTKGDFGGHGLFMTAPDYVKVLRSLLAQDGKILNPATVHDMFEHRLSREATAGYQAALASPMGIFYRVGTAPDSKVDHGLGGLLTQQDVDGWYGERTLTWGGGLTFAWFIDRKNDLCGVGAVQASLPIDDEAVNALKQTFRYDIYRKHTAWKKEQAS
;
A
#
# COMPACT_ATOMS: atom_id res chain seq x y z
N MET A 1 16.24 -0.29 -17.70
CA MET A 1 15.42 -0.30 -18.92
C MET A 1 15.23 -1.76 -19.34
N ASN A 2 13.98 -2.24 -19.39
CA ASN A 2 13.67 -3.64 -19.73
C ASN A 2 14.02 -3.91 -21.21
N LYS A 3 14.90 -4.88 -21.47
CA LYS A 3 15.35 -5.24 -22.84
C LYS A 3 14.58 -6.41 -23.45
N LEU A 4 13.71 -7.08 -22.68
CA LEU A 4 13.06 -8.34 -23.06
C LEU A 4 11.65 -8.16 -23.62
N THR A 5 11.03 -7.00 -23.39
CA THR A 5 9.68 -6.69 -23.88
C THR A 5 9.62 -5.27 -24.44
N LYS A 6 8.95 -5.08 -25.58
CA LYS A 6 8.66 -3.76 -26.16
C LYS A 6 7.21 -3.35 -25.84
N GLY A 7 7.02 -2.13 -25.36
CA GLY A 7 5.70 -1.55 -25.07
C GLY A 7 5.61 -0.93 -23.67
N ASP A 8 4.53 -0.17 -23.46
CA ASP A 8 4.22 0.51 -22.19
C ASP A 8 3.15 -0.28 -21.44
N PHE A 9 3.55 -0.96 -20.36
CA PHE A 9 2.67 -1.83 -19.59
C PHE A 9 2.26 -1.16 -18.28
N GLY A 10 1.06 -0.56 -18.26
CA GLY A 10 0.55 0.20 -17.11
C GLY A 10 0.48 -0.58 -15.78
N GLY A 11 0.47 -1.92 -15.83
CA GLY A 11 0.47 -2.75 -14.62
C GLY A 11 1.82 -2.93 -13.92
N HIS A 12 2.95 -2.85 -14.65
CA HIS A 12 4.26 -3.24 -14.09
C HIS A 12 5.50 -2.66 -14.82
N GLY A 13 5.33 -1.78 -15.81
CA GLY A 13 6.42 -1.33 -16.68
C GLY A 13 7.18 -0.08 -16.21
N LEU A 14 6.67 0.61 -15.18
CA LEU A 14 7.21 1.90 -14.76
C LEU A 14 8.55 1.77 -14.01
N PHE A 15 9.46 2.71 -14.26
CA PHE A 15 10.66 2.95 -13.46
C PHE A 15 10.58 4.36 -12.86
N MET A 16 10.82 4.47 -11.55
CA MET A 16 10.73 5.75 -10.83
C MET A 16 11.63 5.73 -9.60
N THR A 17 12.10 6.89 -9.15
CA THR A 17 12.81 7.01 -7.87
C THR A 17 11.82 6.95 -6.70
N ALA A 18 12.25 6.46 -5.52
CA ALA A 18 11.38 6.45 -4.34
C ALA A 18 10.89 7.86 -3.94
N PRO A 19 11.71 8.92 -3.97
CA PRO A 19 11.23 10.29 -3.71
C PRO A 19 10.15 10.76 -4.69
N ASP A 20 10.28 10.45 -5.97
CA ASP A 20 9.26 10.84 -6.96
C ASP A 20 7.96 10.05 -6.78
N TYR A 21 8.05 8.77 -6.42
CA TYR A 21 6.87 7.96 -6.11
C TYR A 21 6.14 8.49 -4.87
N VAL A 22 6.87 8.87 -3.82
CA VAL A 22 6.27 9.46 -2.60
C VAL A 22 5.60 10.80 -2.88
N LYS A 23 6.06 11.60 -3.86
CA LYS A 23 5.35 12.84 -4.25
C LYS A 23 3.93 12.54 -4.77
N VAL A 24 3.76 11.46 -5.52
CA VAL A 24 2.43 11.00 -5.99
C VAL A 24 1.57 10.59 -4.80
N LEU A 25 2.09 9.74 -3.92
CA LEU A 25 1.38 9.30 -2.71
C LEU A 25 0.98 10.48 -1.82
N ARG A 26 1.88 11.45 -1.64
CA ARG A 26 1.64 12.65 -0.84
C ARG A 26 0.59 13.57 -1.45
N SER A 27 0.58 13.75 -2.77
CA SER A 27 -0.45 14.56 -3.46
C SER A 27 -1.85 13.95 -3.25
N LEU A 28 -1.96 12.62 -3.32
CA LEU A 28 -3.20 11.90 -3.01
C LEU A 28 -3.57 11.99 -1.52
N LEU A 29 -2.61 11.82 -0.61
CA LEU A 29 -2.82 11.98 0.83
C LEU A 29 -3.35 13.37 1.18
N ALA A 30 -2.69 14.42 0.68
CA ALA A 30 -3.03 15.81 0.95
C ALA A 30 -4.28 16.29 0.17
N GLN A 31 -4.78 15.50 -0.77
CA GLN A 31 -5.86 15.86 -1.69
C GLN A 31 -5.66 17.23 -2.34
N ASP A 32 -4.41 17.54 -2.71
CA ASP A 32 -3.98 18.90 -3.10
C ASP A 32 -4.39 19.32 -4.52
N GLY A 33 -5.17 18.50 -5.22
CA GLY A 33 -5.70 18.80 -6.55
C GLY A 33 -4.68 18.73 -7.69
N LYS A 34 -3.42 18.37 -7.43
CA LYS A 34 -2.36 18.41 -8.46
C LYS A 34 -2.46 17.31 -9.50
N ILE A 35 -2.96 16.14 -9.11
CA ILE A 35 -3.07 14.96 -10.00
C ILE A 35 -4.54 14.70 -10.35
N LEU A 36 -5.41 14.70 -9.34
CA LEU A 36 -6.84 14.47 -9.48
C LEU A 36 -7.60 15.48 -8.60
N ASN A 37 -8.85 15.78 -8.96
CA ASN A 37 -9.70 16.58 -8.09
C ASN A 37 -9.97 15.85 -6.76
N PRO A 38 -10.26 16.57 -5.66
CA PRO A 38 -10.43 15.96 -4.33
C PRO A 38 -11.54 14.90 -4.26
N ALA A 39 -12.63 15.06 -5.01
CA ALA A 39 -13.75 14.10 -5.02
C ALA A 39 -13.32 12.76 -5.65
N THR A 40 -12.60 12.79 -6.77
CA THR A 40 -12.03 11.59 -7.38
C THR A 40 -11.00 10.94 -6.47
N VAL A 41 -10.17 11.72 -5.76
CA VAL A 41 -9.26 11.14 -4.76
C VAL A 41 -10.05 10.48 -3.63
N HIS A 42 -11.09 11.12 -3.09
CA HIS A 42 -11.95 10.52 -2.07
C HIS A 42 -12.53 9.19 -2.56
N ASP A 43 -12.99 9.15 -3.81
CA ASP A 43 -13.56 7.96 -4.42
C ASP A 43 -12.59 6.77 -4.50
N MET A 44 -11.27 7.00 -4.53
CA MET A 44 -10.26 5.92 -4.55
C MET A 44 -10.23 5.10 -3.26
N PHE A 45 -10.61 5.71 -2.13
CA PHE A 45 -10.56 5.13 -0.80
C PHE A 45 -11.92 4.61 -0.32
N GLU A 46 -12.83 4.37 -1.26
CA GLU A 46 -14.12 3.72 -1.02
C GLU A 46 -14.10 2.26 -1.47
N HIS A 47 -15.00 1.46 -0.91
CA HIS A 47 -15.26 0.11 -1.41
C HIS A 47 -15.84 0.17 -2.82
N ARG A 48 -15.20 -0.49 -3.80
CA ARG A 48 -15.60 -0.42 -5.22
C ARG A 48 -15.93 -1.76 -5.86
N LEU A 49 -16.07 -2.81 -5.07
CA LEU A 49 -16.49 -4.10 -5.58
C LEU A 49 -18.02 -4.21 -5.54
N SER A 50 -18.60 -4.97 -6.48
CA SER A 50 -19.99 -5.42 -6.31
C SER A 50 -20.06 -6.43 -5.15
N ARG A 51 -21.26 -6.78 -4.70
CA ARG A 51 -21.45 -7.82 -3.69
C ARG A 51 -20.84 -9.15 -4.12
N GLU A 52 -21.03 -9.54 -5.38
CA GLU A 52 -20.51 -10.78 -5.96
C GLU A 52 -18.98 -10.73 -6.07
N ALA A 53 -18.43 -9.61 -6.55
CA ALA A 53 -16.99 -9.41 -6.64
C ALA A 53 -16.32 -9.38 -5.26
N THR A 54 -17.01 -8.84 -4.25
CA THR A 54 -16.55 -8.87 -2.85
C THR A 54 -16.42 -10.31 -2.35
N ALA A 55 -17.42 -11.16 -2.59
CA ALA A 55 -17.34 -12.57 -2.19
C ALA A 55 -16.17 -13.28 -2.87
N GLY A 56 -15.96 -13.03 -4.17
CA GLY A 56 -14.81 -13.57 -4.92
C GLY A 56 -13.47 -13.07 -4.38
N TYR A 57 -13.38 -11.78 -4.02
CA TYR A 57 -12.19 -11.19 -3.41
C TYR A 57 -11.89 -11.82 -2.04
N GLN A 58 -12.89 -11.96 -1.17
CA GLN A 58 -12.70 -12.62 0.13
C GLN A 58 -12.27 -14.09 -0.01
N ALA A 59 -12.81 -14.82 -0.99
CA ALA A 59 -12.36 -16.16 -1.30
C ALA A 59 -10.89 -16.20 -1.76
N ALA A 60 -10.46 -15.24 -2.59
CA ALA A 60 -9.07 -15.12 -3.00
C ALA A 60 -8.13 -14.82 -1.81
N LEU A 61 -8.55 -13.95 -0.89
CA LEU A 61 -7.81 -13.64 0.33
C LEU A 61 -7.69 -14.83 1.31
N ALA A 62 -8.63 -15.77 1.26
CA ALA A 62 -8.61 -16.99 2.08
C ALA A 62 -7.87 -18.16 1.41
N SER A 63 -7.52 -18.03 0.12
CA SER A 63 -6.79 -19.05 -0.62
C SER A 63 -5.32 -19.15 -0.18
N PRO A 64 -4.57 -20.20 -0.59
CA PRO A 64 -3.13 -20.27 -0.37
C PRO A 64 -2.33 -19.07 -0.94
N MET A 65 -2.88 -18.39 -1.95
CA MET A 65 -2.29 -17.17 -2.52
C MET A 65 -2.67 -15.89 -1.75
N GLY A 66 -3.56 -15.99 -0.76
CA GLY A 66 -4.08 -14.88 0.04
C GLY A 66 -3.00 -14.06 0.74
N ILE A 67 -1.88 -14.69 1.11
CA ILE A 67 -0.68 -14.02 1.64
C ILE A 67 -0.21 -12.87 0.74
N PHE A 68 -0.23 -13.05 -0.59
CA PHE A 68 0.18 -12.01 -1.53
C PHE A 68 -0.88 -10.91 -1.65
N TYR A 69 -2.15 -11.30 -1.69
CA TYR A 69 -3.28 -10.37 -1.85
C TYR A 69 -3.57 -9.54 -0.60
N ARG A 70 -3.16 -10.01 0.59
CA ARG A 70 -3.32 -9.28 1.87
C ARG A 70 -2.32 -8.17 2.08
N VAL A 71 -1.26 -8.09 1.29
CA VAL A 71 -0.28 -6.98 1.34
C VAL A 71 0.29 -6.77 2.76
N GLY A 72 0.43 -7.85 3.54
CA GLY A 72 0.95 -7.80 4.92
C GLY A 72 -0.07 -7.45 6.01
N THR A 73 -1.34 -7.22 5.68
CA THR A 73 -2.41 -7.17 6.68
C THR A 73 -2.65 -8.54 7.32
N ALA A 74 -3.14 -8.55 8.56
CA ALA A 74 -3.39 -9.81 9.27
C ALA A 74 -4.53 -10.62 8.60
N PRO A 75 -4.54 -11.96 8.70
CA PRO A 75 -5.57 -12.79 8.08
C PRO A 75 -7.00 -12.48 8.52
N ASP A 76 -7.19 -11.98 9.73
CA ASP A 76 -8.46 -11.61 10.34
C ASP A 76 -8.85 -10.13 10.12
N SER A 77 -7.94 -9.32 9.57
CA SER A 77 -8.24 -7.92 9.25
C SER A 77 -9.35 -7.83 8.20
N LYS A 78 -10.37 -7.00 8.48
CA LYS A 78 -11.38 -6.62 7.49
C LYS A 78 -10.77 -5.72 6.43
N VAL A 79 -10.78 -6.20 5.20
CA VAL A 79 -10.19 -5.52 4.04
C VAL A 79 -11.10 -5.67 2.83
N ASP A 80 -11.01 -4.72 1.93
CA ASP A 80 -11.70 -4.64 0.65
C ASP A 80 -10.72 -4.17 -0.44
N HIS A 81 -11.24 -3.78 -1.60
CA HIS A 81 -10.45 -3.23 -2.69
C HIS A 81 -10.99 -1.86 -3.13
N GLY A 82 -10.13 -0.85 -3.07
CA GLY A 82 -10.40 0.50 -3.58
C GLY A 82 -9.90 0.68 -5.02
N LEU A 83 -9.88 1.92 -5.51
CA LEU A 83 -9.27 2.22 -6.81
C LEU A 83 -7.76 2.41 -6.63
N GLY A 84 -7.03 1.30 -6.71
CA GLY A 84 -5.56 1.30 -6.68
C GLY A 84 -4.94 0.16 -5.88
N GLY A 85 -5.69 -0.48 -4.99
CA GLY A 85 -5.18 -1.60 -4.19
C GLY A 85 -6.13 -2.04 -3.07
N LEU A 86 -5.56 -2.80 -2.13
CA LEU A 86 -6.24 -3.24 -0.92
C LEU A 86 -6.59 -2.04 -0.05
N LEU A 87 -7.80 -2.06 0.53
CA LEU A 87 -8.37 -1.00 1.35
C LEU A 87 -8.76 -1.57 2.72
N THR A 88 -8.22 -1.03 3.81
CA THR A 88 -8.60 -1.45 5.17
C THR A 88 -10.01 -0.98 5.52
N GLN A 89 -10.77 -1.83 6.22
CA GLN A 89 -12.16 -1.56 6.67
C GLN A 89 -12.26 -1.45 8.20
N GLN A 90 -11.11 -1.37 8.89
CA GLN A 90 -11.04 -1.17 10.33
C GLN A 90 -9.71 -0.51 10.69
N ASP A 91 -9.66 0.09 11.87
CA ASP A 91 -8.41 0.53 12.48
C ASP A 91 -7.60 -0.66 12.99
N VAL A 92 -6.28 -0.50 12.97
CA VAL A 92 -5.34 -1.32 13.71
C VAL A 92 -4.52 -0.40 14.61
N ASP A 93 -4.64 -0.59 15.92
CA ASP A 93 -3.98 0.26 16.91
C ASP A 93 -2.46 0.33 16.68
N GLY A 94 -1.94 1.55 16.60
CA GLY A 94 -0.52 1.81 16.34
C GLY A 94 -0.06 1.52 14.90
N TRP A 95 -0.97 1.20 13.98
CA TRP A 95 -0.68 0.90 12.59
C TRP A 95 -1.72 1.52 11.65
N TYR A 96 -2.07 0.84 10.55
CA TYR A 96 -3.02 1.33 9.54
C TYR A 96 -4.37 1.71 10.15
N GLY A 97 -4.80 2.93 9.87
CA GLY A 97 -6.16 3.37 10.14
C GLY A 97 -7.14 2.77 9.15
N GLU A 98 -8.44 2.88 9.46
CA GLU A 98 -9.52 2.59 8.52
C GLU A 98 -9.34 3.39 7.22
N ARG A 99 -9.65 2.76 6.08
CA ARG A 99 -9.49 3.31 4.73
C ARG A 99 -8.04 3.65 4.38
N THR A 100 -7.07 2.91 4.90
CA THR A 100 -5.71 2.90 4.36
C THR A 100 -5.71 2.16 3.03
N LEU A 101 -5.20 2.79 1.97
CA LEU A 101 -5.01 2.17 0.66
C LEU A 101 -3.56 1.68 0.54
N THR A 102 -3.36 0.42 0.17
CA THR A 102 -2.03 -0.21 0.14
C THR A 102 -1.89 -1.23 -0.97
N TRP A 103 -0.71 -1.30 -1.57
CA TRP A 103 -0.35 -2.32 -2.55
C TRP A 103 1.17 -2.52 -2.60
N GLY A 104 1.67 -3.19 -3.64
CA GLY A 104 3.08 -3.44 -3.83
C GLY A 104 3.47 -3.73 -5.27
N GLY A 105 4.71 -4.14 -5.45
CA GLY A 105 5.28 -4.48 -6.75
C GLY A 105 6.26 -5.65 -6.60
N GLY A 106 6.01 -6.74 -7.32
CA GLY A 106 6.74 -7.99 -7.13
C GLY A 106 6.78 -8.40 -5.65
N LEU A 107 7.92 -8.93 -5.21
CA LEU A 107 8.10 -9.38 -3.82
C LEU A 107 8.74 -8.33 -2.91
N THR A 108 9.33 -7.26 -3.46
CA THR A 108 10.25 -6.38 -2.71
C THR A 108 9.76 -4.96 -2.51
N PHE A 109 8.67 -4.56 -3.17
CA PHE A 109 8.13 -3.20 -3.11
C PHE A 109 6.78 -3.16 -2.40
N ALA A 110 6.59 -2.19 -1.51
CA ALA A 110 5.34 -1.93 -0.80
C ALA A 110 5.10 -0.43 -0.65
N TRP A 111 3.84 0.00 -0.72
CA TRP A 111 3.44 1.37 -0.45
C TRP A 111 2.09 1.43 0.26
N PHE A 112 1.84 2.52 0.97
CA PHE A 112 0.53 2.78 1.57
C PHE A 112 0.22 4.29 1.63
N ILE A 113 -1.07 4.60 1.71
CA ILE A 113 -1.60 5.93 2.00
C ILE A 113 -2.66 5.77 3.11
N ASP A 114 -2.36 6.27 4.29
CA ASP A 114 -3.22 6.28 5.46
C ASP A 114 -3.65 7.72 5.76
N ARG A 115 -4.85 8.06 5.28
CA ARG A 115 -5.40 9.41 5.44
C ARG A 115 -5.81 9.70 6.89
N LYS A 116 -6.20 8.67 7.64
CA LYS A 116 -6.67 8.82 9.02
C LYS A 116 -5.53 9.19 9.96
N ASN A 117 -4.36 8.61 9.74
CA ASN A 117 -3.15 8.89 10.52
C ASN A 117 -2.22 9.92 9.88
N ASP A 118 -2.63 10.56 8.78
CA ASP A 118 -1.86 11.53 7.98
C ASP A 118 -0.44 11.03 7.62
N LEU A 119 -0.37 9.80 7.11
CA LEU A 119 0.90 9.15 6.79
C LEU A 119 0.83 8.39 5.46
N CYS A 120 1.83 8.56 4.62
CA CYS A 120 2.05 7.70 3.45
C CYS A 120 3.52 7.32 3.36
N GLY A 121 3.82 6.26 2.63
CA GLY A 121 5.20 5.82 2.50
C GLY A 121 5.42 4.72 1.48
N VAL A 122 6.68 4.54 1.14
CA VAL A 122 7.15 3.48 0.25
C VAL A 122 8.36 2.76 0.86
N GLY A 123 8.37 1.44 0.74
CA GLY A 123 9.50 0.57 1.08
C GLY A 123 9.89 -0.25 -0.15
N ALA A 124 11.16 -0.20 -0.54
CA ALA A 124 11.66 -0.83 -1.76
C ALA A 124 12.97 -1.59 -1.48
N VAL A 125 12.84 -2.88 -1.15
CA VAL A 125 14.00 -3.74 -0.86
C VAL A 125 14.78 -4.03 -2.14
N GLN A 126 16.09 -3.77 -2.11
CA GLN A 126 16.99 -4.08 -3.23
C GLN A 126 17.60 -5.46 -2.98
N ALA A 127 16.89 -6.52 -3.34
CA ALA A 127 17.30 -7.90 -3.11
C ALA A 127 18.34 -8.37 -4.14
N SER A 128 19.29 -9.20 -3.70
CA SER A 128 20.14 -10.00 -4.58
C SER A 128 19.38 -11.22 -5.12
N LEU A 129 19.88 -11.81 -6.20
CA LEU A 129 19.39 -13.09 -6.70
C LEU A 129 20.23 -14.26 -6.13
N PRO A 130 19.60 -15.41 -5.81
CA PRO A 130 18.15 -15.65 -5.79
C PRO A 130 17.46 -14.85 -4.67
N ILE A 131 16.19 -14.45 -4.89
CA ILE A 131 15.42 -13.72 -3.89
C ILE A 131 15.08 -14.66 -2.74
N ASP A 132 15.37 -14.23 -1.52
CA ASP A 132 14.89 -14.84 -0.28
C ASP A 132 13.53 -14.24 0.08
N ASP A 133 12.47 -14.97 -0.23
CA ASP A 133 11.07 -14.54 -0.06
C ASP A 133 10.72 -14.21 1.40
N GLU A 134 11.26 -14.99 2.35
CA GLU A 134 11.01 -14.79 3.77
C GLU A 134 11.69 -13.49 4.25
N ALA A 135 12.96 -13.31 3.89
CA ALA A 135 13.71 -12.12 4.27
C ALA A 135 13.08 -10.84 3.68
N VAL A 136 12.72 -10.82 2.39
CA VAL A 136 12.11 -9.62 1.79
C VAL A 136 10.73 -9.34 2.36
N ASN A 137 9.96 -10.37 2.72
CA ASN A 137 8.68 -10.19 3.40
C ASN A 137 8.85 -9.60 4.81
N ALA A 138 9.81 -10.12 5.59
CA ALA A 138 10.13 -9.60 6.92
C ALA A 138 10.61 -8.14 6.85
N LEU A 139 11.42 -7.78 5.87
CA LEU A 139 11.88 -6.41 5.64
C LEU A 139 10.73 -5.46 5.27
N LYS A 140 9.79 -5.90 4.41
CA LYS A 140 8.58 -5.12 4.10
C LYS A 140 7.71 -4.91 5.34
N GLN A 141 7.50 -5.94 6.16
CA GLN A 141 6.72 -5.80 7.40
C GLN A 141 7.43 -4.87 8.39
N THR A 142 8.75 -5.01 8.53
CA THR A 142 9.56 -4.11 9.37
C THR A 142 9.36 -2.66 8.94
N PHE A 143 9.46 -2.36 7.64
CA PHE A 143 9.16 -1.03 7.12
C PHE A 143 7.74 -0.56 7.48
N ARG A 144 6.72 -1.39 7.22
CA ARG A 144 5.30 -1.02 7.43
C ARG A 144 4.98 -0.69 8.89
N TYR A 145 5.59 -1.36 9.86
CA TYR A 145 5.37 -1.09 11.28
C TYR A 145 6.33 -0.04 11.85
N ASP A 146 7.62 -0.11 11.51
CA ASP A 146 8.63 0.77 12.11
C ASP A 146 8.41 2.24 11.73
N ILE A 147 7.86 2.52 10.55
CA ILE A 147 7.54 3.89 10.15
C ILE A 147 6.45 4.53 11.03
N TYR A 148 5.47 3.75 11.49
CA TYR A 148 4.45 4.22 12.44
C TYR A 148 5.03 4.46 13.83
N ARG A 149 5.96 3.59 14.27
CA ARG A 149 6.72 3.80 15.51
C ARG A 149 7.51 5.11 15.46
N LYS A 150 8.24 5.36 14.36
CA LYS A 150 8.99 6.60 14.15
C LYS A 150 8.07 7.82 14.08
N HIS A 151 6.96 7.73 13.35
CA HIS A 151 5.99 8.81 13.25
C HIS A 151 5.39 9.18 14.62
N THR A 152 5.06 8.18 15.43
CA THR A 152 4.57 8.38 16.79
C THR A 152 5.61 9.05 17.69
N ALA A 153 6.87 8.63 17.62
CA ALA A 153 7.96 9.24 18.36
C ALA A 153 8.15 10.72 17.96
N TRP A 154 8.20 11.00 16.66
CA TRP A 154 8.30 12.36 16.14
C TRP A 154 7.14 13.25 16.59
N LYS A 155 5.89 12.77 16.53
CA LYS A 155 4.72 13.55 17.00
C LYS A 155 4.82 13.93 18.49
N LYS A 156 5.39 13.07 19.34
CA LYS A 156 5.60 13.37 20.76
C LYS A 156 6.64 14.47 20.96
N GLU A 157 7.71 14.46 20.17
CA GLU A 157 8.75 15.49 20.19
C GLU A 157 8.21 16.85 19.73
N GLN A 158 7.30 16.88 18.75
CA GLN A 158 6.69 18.14 18.28
C GLN A 158 5.65 18.73 19.26
N ALA A 159 5.09 17.90 20.14
CA ALA A 159 4.10 18.33 21.14
C ALA A 159 4.73 18.79 22.47
N SER A 160 6.04 18.64 22.61
CA SER A 160 6.84 19.07 23.78
C SER A 160 7.47 20.43 23.54
#